data_AF-A0A955PF67-F1
#
_entry.id   AF-A0A955PF67-F1
#
_cell.length_a   1.000
_cell.length_b   1.000
_cell.length_c   1.000
_cell.angle_alpha   90.00
_cell.angle_beta   90.00
_cell.angle_gamma   90.00
#
_symmetry.space_group_name_H-M   'P 1'
#
loop_
_entity.id
_entity.type
_entity.pdbx_description
1 polymer ?
#
loop_
_entity_poly.entity_id
_entity_poly.type
_entity_poly.pdbx_seq_one_letter_code
_entity_poly.pdbx_strand_id
1 'polypeptide(L)'
;MKVFRREIQLVILSLLVLTMEAIGQNEADFRQWNFDDGEKAFAKVLHCDFEIKDGVFSGVIEGNDVALILPFTDLEPPLRLKMRIRSGEGAFGRGEIYWRTDASQGFEHDRTAMYLMDHDWTWREYDFPIPAMEGPIQVRFDPGWKKGKVEIDWIRLEEDPIPESIRKLNESLPETLTISSDQLSLEMRPLKSEFEVTQKETGRIWTGSFSDLQGLVVEASAESPSRIQVSLWDPATRQIYDTTIEFEEEHSLSLSLDTQKKDSTFWAFREWPPALESNLKEGKIFFCDRSSGTYIDQDDEAYGGENLLVYGNTTCMDMPWIGLMESETGEGVMLLVESPADAEVALSTDSNELIWPQIRWKPSMDSFRYARKASYRFFDKGGYVAMAKDYREIARNNGLLVTLQEKAKSRPLVHRLKGAPPVWGDTDGWEFVQQARTLGMSRGILSNVHHGLKDKSRVEDINALGFLTCEYDSFSDIQDGPTGFQKDDVEETAYHLRPGLGPKAGWTTQEGFSYYDRSSAFAVRALKTYVPFRMDEWKFNARFIDVSMAKELHEDYHPAHTFDRRQDLEYRREAFEYYR
;
A
#
# COMPACT_ATOMS: atom_id res chain seq x y z
N MET A 1 27.85 -38.10 9.66
CA MET A 1 28.93 -37.13 9.32
C MET A 1 28.61 -36.33 8.05
N LYS A 2 27.36 -35.88 7.89
CA LYS A 2 26.83 -35.06 6.78
C LYS A 2 25.64 -34.24 7.31
N VAL A 3 25.90 -33.34 8.27
CA VAL A 3 24.95 -32.32 8.76
C VAL A 3 25.64 -30.96 9.01
N PHE A 4 26.97 -30.87 8.87
CA PHE A 4 27.76 -29.72 9.32
C PHE A 4 28.30 -28.82 8.19
N ARG A 5 27.53 -28.59 7.13
CA ARG A 5 27.95 -27.71 6.01
C ARG A 5 26.95 -26.63 5.57
N ARG A 6 25.76 -26.54 6.18
CA ARG A 6 24.76 -25.50 5.85
C ARG A 6 24.78 -24.26 6.75
N GLU A 7 25.42 -24.32 7.92
CA GLU A 7 25.46 -23.16 8.84
C GLU A 7 26.68 -22.24 8.67
N ILE A 8 27.64 -22.58 7.79
CA ILE A 8 28.88 -21.79 7.64
C ILE A 8 28.85 -20.84 6.44
N GLN A 9 27.94 -21.00 5.47
CA GLN A 9 27.81 -20.04 4.35
C GLN A 9 26.85 -18.88 4.66
N LEU A 10 25.78 -19.09 5.44
CA LEU A 10 24.88 -18.00 5.85
C LEU A 10 25.51 -17.05 6.90
N VAL A 11 26.47 -17.52 7.70
CA VAL A 11 27.15 -16.70 8.72
C VAL A 11 28.30 -15.87 8.14
N ILE A 12 28.87 -16.27 7.00
CA ILE A 12 29.95 -15.51 6.36
C ILE A 12 29.41 -14.28 5.61
N LEU A 13 28.19 -14.33 5.04
CA LEU A 13 27.58 -13.15 4.42
C LEU A 13 27.08 -12.12 5.46
N SER A 14 26.58 -12.57 6.60
CA SER A 14 26.10 -11.68 7.68
C SER A 14 27.22 -11.05 8.50
N LEU A 15 28.45 -11.60 8.45
CA LEU A 15 29.65 -10.97 9.01
C LEU A 15 30.42 -10.09 8.02
N LEU A 16 30.26 -10.27 6.70
CA LEU A 16 30.96 -9.41 5.71
C LEU A 16 30.35 -8.01 5.55
N VAL A 17 29.11 -7.78 6.02
CA VAL A 17 28.46 -6.45 5.99
C VAL A 17 28.85 -5.57 7.19
N LEU A 18 29.65 -6.07 8.14
CA LEU A 18 30.06 -5.32 9.35
C LEU A 18 31.54 -4.91 9.41
N THR A 19 32.35 -5.21 8.38
CA THR A 19 33.73 -4.68 8.29
C THR A 19 34.15 -4.45 6.84
N MET A 20 33.77 -3.32 6.26
CA MET A 20 34.48 -2.70 5.15
C MET A 20 34.45 -1.17 5.30
N GLU A 21 35.14 -0.67 6.33
CA GLU A 21 35.79 0.63 6.21
C GLU A 21 37.23 0.38 5.76
N ALA A 22 37.69 1.26 4.87
CA ALA A 22 39.04 1.38 4.31
C ALA A 22 39.40 0.46 3.13
N ILE A 23 38.85 0.75 1.95
CA ILE A 23 39.58 0.62 0.67
C ILE A 23 39.35 1.94 -0.10
N GLY A 24 40.44 2.51 -0.63
CA GLY A 24 40.59 3.92 -1.01
C GLY A 24 39.39 4.57 -1.70
N GLN A 25 38.92 5.67 -1.10
CA GLN A 25 38.06 6.64 -1.76
C GLN A 25 38.84 7.24 -2.93
N ASN A 26 38.47 6.88 -4.17
CA ASN A 26 38.51 7.91 -5.20
C ASN A 26 37.61 9.02 -4.67
N GLU A 27 38.10 10.26 -4.61
CA GLU A 27 37.22 11.40 -4.34
C GLU A 27 36.12 11.36 -5.39
N ALA A 28 34.88 11.06 -4.97
CA ALA A 28 33.73 11.09 -5.85
C ALA A 28 33.56 12.54 -6.32
N ASP A 29 33.41 12.73 -7.63
CA ASP A 29 33.11 14.06 -8.15
C ASP A 29 31.75 14.50 -7.58
N PHE A 30 31.68 15.77 -7.17
CA PHE A 30 30.47 16.33 -6.57
C PHE A 30 30.24 17.78 -6.98
N ARG A 31 28.98 18.19 -6.93
CA ARG A 31 28.53 19.58 -7.03
C ARG A 31 27.91 19.96 -5.70
N GLN A 32 28.30 21.10 -5.14
CA GLN A 32 27.74 21.60 -3.90
C GLN A 32 27.29 23.05 -4.04
N TRP A 33 26.13 23.34 -3.45
CA TRP A 33 25.59 24.67 -3.28
C TRP A 33 25.49 24.96 -1.78
N ASN A 34 26.31 25.89 -1.30
CA ASN A 34 26.42 26.33 0.10
C ASN A 34 25.94 27.78 0.29
N PHE A 35 25.41 28.42 -0.76
CA PHE A 35 24.81 29.76 -0.79
C PHE A 35 25.65 30.93 -0.21
N ASP A 36 26.88 30.69 0.25
CA ASP A 36 27.79 31.69 0.83
C ASP A 36 28.09 32.86 -0.11
N ASP A 37 28.23 32.59 -1.41
CA ASP A 37 28.60 33.57 -2.43
C ASP A 37 27.38 34.23 -3.13
N GLY A 38 26.16 33.97 -2.64
CA GLY A 38 24.92 34.52 -3.23
C GLY A 38 24.60 33.99 -4.63
N GLU A 39 25.18 32.84 -5.01
CA GLU A 39 24.97 32.23 -6.32
C GLU A 39 23.52 31.75 -6.55
N LYS A 40 23.10 31.72 -7.82
CA LYS A 40 21.87 31.04 -8.24
C LYS A 40 22.09 29.52 -8.19
N ALA A 41 21.82 28.91 -7.06
CA ALA A 41 21.86 27.45 -6.89
C ALA A 41 20.84 26.70 -7.75
N PHE A 42 19.75 27.37 -8.13
CA PHE A 42 18.63 26.76 -8.84
C PHE A 42 18.53 27.30 -10.27
N ALA A 43 18.35 26.39 -11.23
CA ALA A 43 17.97 26.73 -12.59
C ALA A 43 16.57 27.36 -12.64
N LYS A 44 15.67 26.95 -11.74
CA LYS A 44 14.32 27.50 -11.61
C LYS A 44 13.84 27.39 -10.17
N VAL A 45 13.15 28.42 -9.69
CA VAL A 45 12.38 28.41 -8.45
C VAL A 45 10.93 28.72 -8.80
N LEU A 46 10.01 27.89 -8.34
CA LEU A 46 8.58 28.01 -8.60
C LEU A 46 7.80 28.11 -7.29
N HIS A 47 6.79 28.98 -7.30
CA HIS A 47 5.77 29.10 -6.24
C HIS A 47 6.31 29.40 -4.84
N CYS A 48 7.52 29.96 -4.73
CA CYS A 48 8.13 30.38 -3.48
C CYS A 48 9.01 31.62 -3.69
N ASP A 49 8.87 32.61 -2.80
CA ASP A 49 9.83 33.70 -2.66
C ASP A 49 10.94 33.26 -1.71
N PHE A 50 12.19 33.53 -2.09
CA PHE A 50 13.36 33.17 -1.31
C PHE A 50 14.32 34.34 -1.14
N GLU A 51 15.06 34.30 -0.03
CA GLU A 51 16.20 35.17 0.25
C GLU A 51 17.41 34.33 0.66
N ILE A 52 18.61 34.75 0.28
CA ILE A 52 19.84 34.18 0.82
C ILE A 52 20.32 35.13 1.91
N LYS A 53 20.47 34.63 3.13
CA LYS A 53 20.91 35.41 4.28
C LYS A 53 21.92 34.61 5.09
N ASP A 54 23.09 35.20 5.33
CA ASP A 54 24.16 34.62 6.13
C ASP A 54 24.57 33.19 5.65
N GLY A 55 24.62 32.97 4.33
CA GLY A 55 24.94 31.68 3.72
C GLY A 55 23.79 30.66 3.71
N VAL A 56 22.58 31.05 4.14
CA VAL A 56 21.41 30.16 4.20
C VAL A 56 20.37 30.59 3.19
N PHE A 57 19.85 29.63 2.42
CA PHE A 57 18.70 29.83 1.54
C PHE A 57 17.40 29.73 2.36
N SER A 58 16.71 30.84 2.57
CA SER A 58 15.47 30.91 3.35
C SER A 58 14.28 31.22 2.45
N GLY A 59 13.20 30.46 2.59
CA GLY A 59 11.99 30.62 1.79
C GLY A 59 10.72 30.48 2.61
N VAL A 60 9.65 31.14 2.14
CA VAL A 60 8.30 30.94 2.67
C VAL A 60 7.51 30.08 1.68
N ILE A 61 7.15 28.89 2.10
CA ILE A 61 6.18 28.03 1.42
C ILE A 61 4.81 28.68 1.65
N GLU A 62 4.06 28.98 0.59
CA GLU A 62 2.71 29.56 0.73
C GLU A 62 1.58 28.52 0.65
N GLY A 63 1.92 27.25 0.40
CA GLY A 63 0.98 26.14 0.24
C GLY A 63 0.63 25.79 -1.21
N ASN A 64 1.36 26.36 -2.18
CA ASN A 64 1.33 25.98 -3.60
C ASN A 64 2.60 25.20 -3.91
N ASP A 65 2.51 24.14 -4.72
CA ASP A 65 3.57 23.21 -5.16
C ASP A 65 4.96 23.86 -5.36
N VAL A 66 5.72 24.05 -4.28
CA VAL A 66 7.03 24.72 -4.32
C VAL A 66 8.01 23.78 -4.98
N ALA A 67 8.66 24.25 -6.04
CA ALA A 67 9.66 23.46 -6.75
C ALA A 67 10.96 24.24 -6.89
N LEU A 68 12.02 23.68 -6.31
CA LEU A 68 13.40 24.16 -6.40
C LEU A 68 14.17 23.24 -7.34
N ILE A 69 14.45 23.71 -8.56
CA ILE A 69 15.00 22.88 -9.64
C ILE A 69 16.49 23.18 -9.79
N LEU A 70 17.34 22.18 -9.56
CA LEU A 70 18.78 22.25 -9.79
C LEU A 70 19.10 22.32 -11.30
N PRO A 71 20.27 22.82 -11.71
CA PRO A 71 20.75 22.64 -13.07
C PRO A 71 20.88 21.16 -13.45
N PHE A 72 20.91 20.87 -14.75
CA PHE A 72 21.38 19.57 -15.21
C PHE A 72 22.82 19.35 -14.75
N THR A 73 23.10 18.15 -14.27
CA THR A 73 24.44 17.76 -13.84
C THR A 73 25.18 17.03 -14.95
N ASP A 74 26.50 17.17 -14.94
CA ASP A 74 27.46 16.42 -15.73
C ASP A 74 28.04 15.21 -14.97
N LEU A 75 27.62 14.98 -13.72
CA LEU A 75 28.00 13.82 -12.92
C LEU A 75 27.39 12.53 -13.49
N GLU A 76 28.15 11.45 -13.44
CA GLU A 76 27.71 10.15 -13.96
C GLU A 76 26.87 9.40 -12.91
N PRO A 77 25.60 9.06 -13.21
CA PRO A 77 24.75 8.35 -12.27
C PRO A 77 25.17 6.86 -12.13
N PRO A 78 24.84 6.19 -11.01
CA PRO A 78 23.94 6.62 -9.93
C PRO A 78 24.53 7.77 -9.09
N LEU A 79 23.65 8.64 -8.57
CA LEU A 79 24.05 9.81 -7.78
C LEU A 79 23.48 9.75 -6.37
N ARG A 80 24.05 10.55 -5.48
CA ARG A 80 23.51 10.83 -4.15
C ARG A 80 23.26 12.31 -3.97
N LEU A 81 22.02 12.67 -3.66
CA LEU A 81 21.63 14.00 -3.23
C LEU A 81 21.65 14.05 -1.71
N LYS A 82 22.57 14.84 -1.16
CA LYS A 82 22.61 15.18 0.26
C LYS A 82 22.16 16.62 0.45
N MET A 83 21.47 16.89 1.54
CA MET A 83 21.10 18.26 1.88
C MET A 83 21.02 18.45 3.39
N ARG A 84 21.28 19.68 3.83
CA ARG A 84 21.03 20.11 5.21
C ARG A 84 19.94 21.16 5.23
N ILE A 85 18.83 20.84 5.88
CA ILE A 85 17.60 21.62 5.84
C ILE A 85 16.90 21.63 7.20
N ARG A 86 16.14 22.69 7.48
CA ARG A 86 15.21 22.79 8.60
C ARG A 86 13.94 23.53 8.19
N SER A 87 12.87 23.32 8.93
CA SER A 87 11.61 24.03 8.76
C SER A 87 10.94 24.31 10.10
N GLY A 88 9.97 25.23 10.10
CA GLY A 88 9.33 25.74 11.31
C GLY A 88 7.83 25.54 11.42
N GLU A 89 7.28 25.92 12.59
CA GLU A 89 5.83 25.90 12.87
C GLU A 89 5.01 26.53 11.72
N GLY A 90 4.08 25.74 11.19
CA GLY A 90 3.22 26.08 10.06
C GLY A 90 3.54 25.28 8.80
N ALA A 91 4.83 25.06 8.51
CA ALA A 91 5.21 24.12 7.45
C ALA A 91 4.78 22.74 7.96
N PHE A 92 3.99 22.02 7.19
CA PHE A 92 3.52 20.70 7.57
C PHE A 92 3.41 19.89 6.28
N GLY A 93 3.96 18.68 6.27
CA GLY A 93 3.98 17.84 5.09
C GLY A 93 5.31 17.15 4.90
N ARG A 94 5.31 16.21 3.96
CA ARG A 94 6.52 15.58 3.42
C ARG A 94 7.20 16.54 2.43
N GLY A 95 8.51 16.49 2.37
CA GLY A 95 9.23 16.98 1.22
C GLY A 95 9.36 15.88 0.16
N GLU A 96 9.53 16.28 -1.08
CA GLU A 96 9.64 15.37 -2.21
C GLU A 96 10.84 15.78 -3.07
N ILE A 97 11.50 14.80 -3.65
CA ILE A 97 12.63 14.98 -4.54
C ILE A 97 12.28 14.23 -5.80
N TYR A 98 12.23 14.94 -6.91
CA TYR A 98 12.00 14.37 -8.20
C TYR A 98 13.30 14.42 -9.01
N TRP A 99 13.49 13.48 -9.91
CA TRP A 99 14.57 13.57 -10.89
C TRP A 99 14.07 13.24 -12.30
N ARG A 100 14.76 13.78 -13.28
CA ARG A 100 14.48 13.56 -14.69
C ARG A 100 15.76 13.53 -15.49
N THR A 101 15.71 12.94 -16.67
CA THR A 101 16.77 13.04 -17.68
C THR A 101 16.38 14.07 -18.73
N ASP A 102 17.35 14.52 -19.53
CA ASP A 102 17.12 15.42 -20.67
C ASP A 102 16.19 14.81 -21.74
N ALA A 103 16.12 13.48 -21.82
CA ALA A 103 15.22 12.73 -22.70
C ALA A 103 13.75 12.70 -22.21
N SER A 104 13.48 12.96 -20.92
CA SER A 104 12.15 12.87 -20.33
C SER A 104 11.46 14.23 -20.19
N GLN A 105 10.21 14.33 -20.67
CA GLN A 105 9.43 15.58 -20.68
C GLN A 105 8.63 15.80 -19.39
N GLY A 106 9.23 15.61 -18.21
CA GLY A 106 8.54 15.85 -16.95
C GLY A 106 9.29 15.36 -15.71
N PHE A 107 8.88 15.87 -14.55
CA PHE A 107 9.15 15.25 -13.26
C PHE A 107 7.95 14.38 -12.93
N GLU A 108 8.13 13.06 -12.87
CA GLU A 108 7.06 12.07 -12.73
C GLU A 108 7.09 11.41 -11.35
N HIS A 109 5.94 10.96 -10.87
CA HIS A 109 5.78 10.40 -9.51
C HIS A 109 6.51 9.06 -9.30
N ASP A 110 6.83 8.35 -10.37
CA ASP A 110 7.64 7.13 -10.35
C ASP A 110 9.15 7.40 -10.17
N ARG A 111 9.57 8.65 -10.33
CA ARG A 111 10.96 9.13 -10.15
C ARG A 111 11.05 10.11 -8.99
N THR A 112 10.51 9.69 -7.84
CA THR A 112 10.35 10.55 -6.66
C THR A 112 10.82 9.87 -5.39
N ALA A 113 11.64 10.57 -4.60
CA ALA A 113 11.96 10.26 -3.22
C ALA A 113 11.21 11.16 -2.26
N MET A 114 10.61 10.55 -1.25
CA MET A 114 9.89 11.27 -0.23
C MET A 114 10.73 11.30 1.03
N TYR A 115 10.69 12.43 1.72
CA TYR A 115 11.35 12.56 3.00
C TYR A 115 10.51 13.40 3.95
N LEU A 116 10.77 13.18 5.22
CA LEU A 116 9.95 13.73 6.27
C LEU A 116 10.75 14.84 6.90
N MET A 117 10.18 16.04 6.92
CA MET A 117 10.75 17.13 7.68
C MET A 117 10.05 17.23 9.02
N ASP A 118 10.82 17.16 10.09
CA ASP A 118 10.38 17.61 11.40
C ASP A 118 10.37 19.15 11.37
N HIS A 119 9.19 19.73 11.56
CA HIS A 119 8.97 21.18 11.49
C HIS A 119 9.26 21.86 12.84
N ASP A 120 10.41 21.51 13.42
CA ASP A 120 10.85 21.83 14.79
C ASP A 120 12.02 22.84 14.86
N TRP A 121 12.37 23.45 13.73
CA TRP A 121 13.53 24.33 13.53
C TRP A 121 14.90 23.69 13.79
N THR A 122 14.98 22.35 13.85
CA THR A 122 16.24 21.62 13.99
C THR A 122 16.86 21.36 12.62
N TRP A 123 18.16 21.67 12.50
CA TRP A 123 18.94 21.31 11.31
C TRP A 123 19.06 19.79 11.20
N ARG A 124 18.67 19.25 10.04
CA ARG A 124 18.76 17.83 9.73
C ARG A 124 19.43 17.63 8.39
N GLU A 125 20.20 16.57 8.30
CA GLU A 125 20.78 16.13 7.06
C GLU A 125 19.94 14.99 6.49
N TYR A 126 19.70 15.07 5.19
CA TYR A 126 19.05 14.01 4.45
C TYR A 126 19.95 13.54 3.31
N ASP A 127 19.83 12.27 2.98
CA ASP A 127 20.65 11.56 2.02
C ASP A 127 19.73 10.72 1.14
N PHE A 128 19.69 11.06 -0.15
CA PHE A 128 18.81 10.48 -1.14
C PHE A 128 19.60 9.87 -2.29
N PRO A 129 19.32 8.62 -2.63
CA PRO A 129 19.87 8.00 -3.82
C PRO A 129 19.06 8.40 -5.04
N ILE A 130 19.77 8.66 -6.13
CA ILE A 130 19.21 8.82 -7.47
C ILE A 130 19.75 7.64 -8.29
N PRO A 131 18.86 6.80 -8.84
CA PRO A 131 19.27 5.58 -9.54
C PRO A 131 20.10 5.90 -10.78
N ALA A 132 20.77 4.89 -11.34
CA ALA A 132 21.41 5.02 -12.65
C ALA A 132 20.35 5.40 -13.70
N MET A 133 20.69 6.27 -14.65
CA MET A 133 19.79 6.68 -15.74
C MET A 133 20.60 7.08 -16.97
N GLU A 134 20.02 6.96 -18.16
CA GLU A 134 20.65 7.43 -19.38
C GLU A 134 20.49 8.95 -19.56
N GLY A 135 21.61 9.64 -19.76
CA GLY A 135 21.66 11.07 -20.04
C GLY A 135 21.78 11.97 -18.82
N PRO A 136 22.06 13.28 -19.02
CA PRO A 136 22.19 14.26 -17.94
C PRO A 136 20.96 14.28 -17.03
N ILE A 137 21.19 14.22 -15.72
CA ILE A 137 20.13 14.26 -14.70
C ILE A 137 19.86 15.68 -14.24
N GLN A 138 18.58 16.01 -14.05
CA GLN A 138 18.14 17.19 -13.34
C GLN A 138 17.28 16.79 -12.15
N VAL A 139 17.49 17.45 -11.01
CA VAL A 139 16.76 17.21 -9.76
C VAL A 139 15.85 18.39 -9.45
N ARG A 140 14.62 18.09 -9.03
CA ARG A 140 13.65 19.02 -8.45
C ARG A 140 13.47 18.65 -6.99
N PHE A 141 13.47 19.67 -6.16
CA PHE A 141 13.35 19.55 -4.73
C PHE A 141 12.14 20.36 -4.25
N ASP A 142 11.26 19.69 -3.53
CA ASP A 142 10.00 20.24 -3.05
C ASP A 142 10.04 20.21 -1.51
N PRO A 143 10.26 21.37 -0.86
CA PRO A 143 10.40 21.45 0.60
C PRO A 143 9.09 21.24 1.36
N GLY A 144 7.98 20.96 0.68
CA GLY A 144 6.68 20.72 1.28
C GLY A 144 5.57 21.57 0.68
N TRP A 145 4.33 21.21 1.02
CA TRP A 145 3.12 21.67 0.33
C TRP A 145 2.13 22.43 1.22
N LYS A 146 2.44 22.64 2.51
CA LYS A 146 1.67 23.57 3.37
C LYS A 146 2.48 24.79 3.74
N LYS A 147 1.75 25.88 3.99
CA LYS A 147 2.31 27.19 4.27
C LYS A 147 3.25 27.18 5.47
N GLY A 148 4.53 27.50 5.30
CA GLY A 148 5.47 27.66 6.40
C GLY A 148 6.84 28.13 5.95
N LYS A 149 7.82 28.06 6.84
CA LYS A 149 9.19 28.50 6.55
C LYS A 149 10.12 27.31 6.40
N VAL A 150 11.05 27.43 5.46
CA VAL A 150 12.10 26.45 5.21
C VAL A 150 13.44 27.15 5.02
N GLU A 151 14.50 26.53 5.53
CA GLU A 151 15.87 27.00 5.41
C GLU A 151 16.79 25.86 4.98
N ILE A 152 17.57 26.09 3.93
CA ILE A 152 18.54 25.15 3.39
C ILE A 152 19.94 25.74 3.59
N ASP A 153 20.81 24.99 4.26
CA ASP A 153 22.20 25.37 4.51
C ASP A 153 23.07 24.97 3.31
N TRP A 154 22.91 23.74 2.84
CA TRP A 154 23.58 23.29 1.63
C TRP A 154 22.85 22.15 0.94
N ILE A 155 23.12 22.02 -0.36
CA ILE A 155 22.74 20.88 -1.20
C ILE A 155 24.01 20.34 -1.84
N ARG A 156 24.19 19.02 -1.86
CA ARG A 156 25.29 18.34 -2.53
C ARG A 156 24.75 17.23 -3.40
N LEU A 157 25.24 17.14 -4.63
CA LEU A 157 25.04 16.02 -5.52
C LEU A 157 26.40 15.38 -5.76
N GLU A 158 26.54 14.09 -5.48
CA GLU A 158 27.80 13.35 -5.62
C GLU A 158 27.59 12.06 -6.42
N GLU A 159 28.60 11.62 -7.17
CA GLU A 159 28.56 10.30 -7.79
C GLU A 159 28.52 9.20 -6.72
N ASP A 160 27.68 8.19 -6.92
CA ASP A 160 27.41 7.13 -5.93
C ASP A 160 27.68 5.73 -6.50
N PRO A 161 28.88 5.47 -7.06
CA PRO A 161 29.14 4.29 -7.87
C PRO A 161 28.84 2.98 -7.13
N ILE A 162 28.45 1.96 -7.90
CA ILE A 162 28.27 0.61 -7.37
C ILE A 162 29.63 0.10 -6.85
N PRO A 163 29.72 -0.36 -5.58
CA PRO A 163 30.96 -0.82 -5.00
C PRO A 163 31.52 -2.00 -5.79
N GLU A 164 32.84 -2.04 -5.93
CA GLU A 164 33.53 -3.11 -6.67
C GLU A 164 33.17 -4.51 -6.15
N SER A 165 32.93 -4.66 -4.84
CA SER A 165 32.47 -5.92 -4.25
C SER A 165 31.10 -6.35 -4.75
N ILE A 166 30.16 -5.41 -4.92
CA ILE A 166 28.82 -5.67 -5.43
C ILE A 166 28.85 -5.96 -6.93
N ARG A 167 29.65 -5.19 -7.68
CA ARG A 167 29.82 -5.40 -9.13
C ARG A 167 30.34 -6.80 -9.43
N LYS A 168 31.37 -7.26 -8.71
CA LYS A 168 31.91 -8.62 -8.86
C LYS A 168 30.89 -9.71 -8.58
N LEU A 169 29.99 -9.50 -7.60
CA LEU A 169 28.92 -10.44 -7.31
C LEU A 169 27.94 -10.52 -8.48
N ASN A 170 27.47 -9.38 -8.98
CA ASN A 170 26.59 -9.30 -10.14
C ASN A 170 27.22 -9.90 -11.42
N GLU A 171 28.50 -9.64 -11.70
CA GLU A 171 29.24 -10.22 -12.83
C GLU A 171 29.45 -11.74 -12.71
N SER A 172 29.33 -12.31 -11.50
CA SER A 172 29.52 -13.74 -11.24
C SER A 172 28.25 -14.58 -11.37
N LEU A 173 27.13 -13.95 -11.70
CA LEU A 173 25.83 -14.62 -11.80
C LEU A 173 25.81 -15.68 -12.90
N PRO A 174 25.04 -16.77 -12.73
CA PRO A 174 24.79 -17.71 -13.81
C PRO A 174 24.05 -17.01 -14.95
N GLU A 175 24.33 -17.40 -16.20
CA GLU A 175 23.66 -16.86 -17.39
C GLU A 175 22.15 -17.13 -17.35
N THR A 176 21.76 -18.31 -16.86
CA THR A 176 20.36 -18.75 -16.83
C THR A 176 20.14 -19.73 -15.67
N LEU A 177 18.98 -19.62 -15.03
CA LEU A 177 18.47 -20.56 -14.04
C LEU A 177 17.09 -21.05 -14.49
N THR A 178 16.83 -22.34 -14.29
CA THR A 178 15.54 -22.93 -14.66
C THR A 178 14.95 -23.72 -13.51
N ILE A 179 13.64 -23.59 -13.33
CA ILE A 179 12.83 -24.43 -12.44
C ILE A 179 11.54 -24.83 -13.17
N SER A 180 10.87 -25.88 -12.71
CA SER A 180 9.66 -26.39 -13.35
C SER A 180 8.73 -27.10 -12.37
N SER A 181 7.43 -27.03 -12.66
CA SER A 181 6.37 -27.89 -12.15
C SER A 181 5.84 -28.78 -13.28
N ASP A 182 4.78 -29.58 -13.08
CA ASP A 182 4.15 -30.35 -14.16
C ASP A 182 3.47 -29.44 -15.19
N GLN A 183 2.96 -28.27 -14.80
CA GLN A 183 2.23 -27.35 -15.70
C GLN A 183 3.04 -26.14 -16.17
N LEU A 184 4.08 -25.76 -15.43
CA LEU A 184 4.85 -24.54 -15.68
C LEU A 184 6.35 -24.82 -15.78
N SER A 185 7.05 -23.94 -16.49
CA SER A 185 8.50 -23.78 -16.38
C SER A 185 8.84 -22.31 -16.27
N LEU A 186 9.83 -21.99 -15.44
CA LEU A 186 10.40 -20.65 -15.33
C LEU A 186 11.86 -20.71 -15.79
N GLU A 187 12.22 -19.80 -16.69
CA GLU A 187 13.59 -19.44 -17.00
C GLU A 187 13.86 -18.03 -16.43
N MET A 188 14.89 -17.89 -15.59
CA MET A 188 15.37 -16.61 -15.08
C MET A 188 16.74 -16.32 -15.70
N ARG A 189 16.95 -15.08 -16.15
CA ARG A 189 18.25 -14.55 -16.62
C ARG A 189 18.72 -13.50 -15.61
N PRO A 190 19.43 -13.89 -14.53
CA PRO A 190 19.66 -13.03 -13.38
C PRO A 190 20.38 -11.71 -13.68
N LEU A 191 21.35 -11.73 -14.59
CA LEU A 191 22.12 -10.54 -14.96
C LEU A 191 21.25 -9.46 -15.64
N LYS A 192 20.15 -9.87 -16.28
CA LYS A 192 19.22 -8.97 -16.96
C LYS A 192 17.95 -8.71 -16.16
N SER A 193 17.82 -9.32 -14.98
CA SER A 193 16.62 -9.20 -14.17
C SER A 193 15.33 -9.68 -14.89
N GLU A 194 15.48 -10.59 -15.87
CA GLU A 194 14.40 -11.09 -16.74
C GLU A 194 13.89 -12.48 -16.29
N PHE A 195 12.57 -12.67 -16.45
CA PHE A 195 11.84 -13.90 -16.16
C PHE A 195 10.99 -14.29 -17.36
N GLU A 196 10.95 -15.58 -17.67
CA GLU A 196 10.09 -16.16 -18.68
C GLU A 196 9.36 -17.38 -18.09
N VAL A 197 8.05 -17.27 -17.93
CA VAL A 197 7.17 -18.34 -17.44
C VAL A 197 6.41 -18.93 -18.62
N THR A 198 6.63 -20.22 -18.89
CA THR A 198 5.90 -20.96 -19.93
C THR A 198 4.81 -21.82 -19.32
N GLN A 199 3.58 -21.65 -19.80
CA GLN A 199 2.48 -22.59 -19.58
C GLN A 199 2.60 -23.77 -20.54
N LYS A 200 2.86 -24.97 -20.04
CA LYS A 200 3.19 -26.14 -20.88
C LYS A 200 2.01 -26.64 -21.71
N GLU A 201 0.79 -26.55 -21.18
CA GLU A 201 -0.42 -27.04 -21.85
C GLU A 201 -0.76 -26.20 -23.08
N THR A 202 -0.68 -24.87 -22.96
CA THR A 202 -1.06 -23.92 -24.02
C THR A 202 0.13 -23.45 -24.86
N GLY A 203 1.35 -23.58 -24.34
CA GLY A 203 2.56 -23.01 -24.92
C GLY A 203 2.69 -21.50 -24.73
N ARG A 204 1.79 -20.85 -23.97
CA ARG A 204 1.86 -19.41 -23.73
C ARG A 204 3.07 -19.06 -22.89
N ILE A 205 3.72 -17.97 -23.27
CA ILE A 205 4.88 -17.40 -22.60
C ILE A 205 4.46 -16.09 -21.94
N TRP A 206 4.81 -15.94 -20.67
CA TRP A 206 4.68 -14.73 -19.89
C TRP A 206 6.07 -14.22 -19.52
N THR A 207 6.37 -12.97 -19.83
CA THR A 207 7.67 -12.36 -19.57
C THR A 207 7.56 -11.24 -18.55
N GLY A 208 8.54 -11.10 -17.68
CA GLY A 208 8.62 -9.97 -16.77
C GLY A 208 10.07 -9.57 -16.55
N SER A 209 10.29 -8.31 -16.24
CA SER A 209 11.61 -7.80 -15.86
C SER A 209 11.47 -6.67 -14.87
N PHE A 210 12.41 -6.53 -13.95
CA PHE A 210 12.55 -5.31 -13.16
C PHE A 210 13.81 -4.59 -13.58
N SER A 211 13.81 -3.26 -13.43
CA SER A 211 14.90 -2.43 -13.91
C SER A 211 16.15 -2.57 -13.04
N ASP A 212 17.32 -2.73 -13.66
CA ASP A 212 18.61 -2.67 -12.96
C ASP A 212 18.86 -1.29 -12.31
N LEU A 213 18.11 -0.27 -12.74
CA LEU A 213 18.10 1.06 -12.13
C LEU A 213 17.46 1.03 -10.74
N GLN A 214 16.54 0.10 -10.48
CA GLN A 214 15.90 -0.08 -9.17
C GLN A 214 16.84 -0.83 -8.22
N GLY A 215 17.48 -1.91 -8.68
CA GLY A 215 18.47 -2.64 -7.89
C GLY A 215 19.08 -3.80 -8.67
N LEU A 216 20.07 -4.47 -8.06
CA LEU A 216 20.86 -5.49 -8.76
C LEU A 216 20.63 -6.87 -8.17
N VAL A 217 20.52 -7.88 -9.02
CA VAL A 217 20.77 -9.25 -8.56
C VAL A 217 22.25 -9.38 -8.21
N VAL A 218 22.57 -9.90 -7.04
CA VAL A 218 23.97 -10.12 -6.60
C VAL A 218 24.27 -11.58 -6.31
N GLU A 219 23.25 -12.37 -5.98
CA GLU A 219 23.36 -13.82 -5.90
C GLU A 219 22.09 -14.45 -6.48
N ALA A 220 22.23 -15.56 -7.20
CA ALA A 220 21.10 -16.32 -7.70
C ALA A 220 21.48 -17.80 -7.82
N SER A 221 20.65 -18.70 -7.30
CA SER A 221 20.88 -20.14 -7.39
C SER A 221 19.59 -20.94 -7.40
N ALA A 222 19.53 -21.99 -8.22
CA ALA A 222 18.46 -22.98 -8.15
C ALA A 222 18.74 -23.94 -6.98
N GLU A 223 17.96 -23.84 -5.90
CA GLU A 223 18.12 -24.69 -4.71
C GLU A 223 17.47 -26.06 -4.88
N SER A 224 16.46 -26.15 -5.76
CA SER A 224 15.76 -27.38 -6.11
C SER A 224 15.13 -27.25 -7.50
N PRO A 225 14.55 -28.34 -8.08
CA PRO A 225 13.86 -28.28 -9.36
C PRO A 225 12.68 -27.31 -9.42
N SER A 226 12.13 -26.87 -8.28
CA SER A 226 10.97 -25.97 -8.20
C SER A 226 11.25 -24.67 -7.45
N ARG A 227 12.52 -24.36 -7.12
CA ARG A 227 12.87 -23.21 -6.26
C ARG A 227 14.20 -22.56 -6.64
N ILE A 228 14.16 -21.24 -6.79
CA ILE A 228 15.31 -20.35 -6.93
C ILE A 228 15.40 -19.46 -5.69
N GLN A 229 16.61 -19.30 -5.16
CA GLN A 229 16.94 -18.30 -4.17
C GLN A 229 17.74 -17.19 -4.84
N VAL A 230 17.36 -15.94 -4.58
CA VAL A 230 18.02 -14.75 -5.14
C VAL A 230 18.26 -13.74 -4.02
N SER A 231 19.39 -13.07 -4.08
CA SER A 231 19.69 -11.90 -3.24
C SER A 231 19.78 -10.66 -4.13
N LEU A 232 19.05 -9.64 -3.75
CA LEU A 232 18.86 -8.38 -4.45
C LEU A 232 19.51 -7.27 -3.65
N TRP A 233 20.42 -6.52 -4.26
CA TRP A 233 21.08 -5.40 -3.64
C TRP A 233 20.39 -4.08 -4.00
N ASP A 234 19.99 -3.36 -2.96
CA ASP A 234 19.38 -2.04 -3.06
C ASP A 234 20.48 -0.97 -3.09
N PRO A 235 20.71 -0.28 -4.23
CA PRO A 235 21.69 0.80 -4.33
C PRO A 235 21.38 1.96 -3.39
N ALA A 236 20.11 2.18 -3.08
CA ALA A 236 19.67 3.28 -2.24
C ALA A 236 20.10 3.12 -0.79
N THR A 237 19.69 2.00 -0.21
CA THR A 237 19.88 1.72 1.20
C THR A 237 21.16 0.92 1.48
N ARG A 238 21.83 0.46 0.42
CA ARG A 238 23.00 -0.43 0.46
C ARG A 238 22.69 -1.73 1.21
N GLN A 239 21.45 -2.17 1.12
CA GLN A 239 20.96 -3.38 1.78
C GLN A 239 20.80 -4.52 0.80
N ILE A 240 20.79 -5.73 1.36
CA ILE A 240 20.44 -6.94 0.63
C ILE A 240 19.04 -7.34 1.07
N TYR A 241 18.21 -7.61 0.09
CA TYR A 241 16.92 -8.26 0.23
C TYR A 241 17.05 -9.67 -0.35
N ASP A 242 16.50 -10.66 0.35
CA ASP A 242 16.44 -12.03 -0.10
C ASP A 242 15.04 -12.31 -0.65
N THR A 243 14.98 -12.96 -1.81
CA THR A 243 13.73 -13.41 -2.41
C THR A 243 13.81 -14.91 -2.73
N THR A 244 12.74 -15.62 -2.41
CA THR A 244 12.51 -16.97 -2.87
C THR A 244 11.50 -16.91 -4.01
N ILE A 245 11.85 -17.56 -5.13
CA ILE A 245 10.99 -17.74 -6.30
C ILE A 245 10.72 -19.24 -6.42
N GLU A 246 9.49 -19.68 -6.22
CA GLU A 246 9.18 -21.11 -6.18
C GLU A 246 7.80 -21.46 -6.71
N PHE A 247 7.68 -22.66 -7.29
CA PHE A 247 6.39 -23.26 -7.58
C PHE A 247 5.86 -23.94 -6.31
N GLU A 248 4.99 -23.24 -5.56
CA GLU A 248 4.31 -23.80 -4.38
C GLU A 248 3.20 -24.79 -4.78
N GLU A 249 2.59 -24.56 -5.95
CA GLU A 249 1.60 -25.43 -6.57
C GLU A 249 1.91 -25.58 -8.06
N GLU A 250 1.33 -26.59 -8.72
CA GLU A 250 1.60 -26.87 -10.14
C GLU A 250 1.35 -25.68 -11.06
N HIS A 251 0.40 -24.81 -10.72
CA HIS A 251 -0.05 -23.66 -11.51
C HIS A 251 0.23 -22.30 -10.83
N SER A 252 1.09 -22.26 -9.80
CA SER A 252 1.37 -21.04 -9.05
C SER A 252 2.86 -20.80 -8.89
N LEU A 253 3.32 -19.61 -9.29
CA LEU A 253 4.66 -19.11 -9.03
C LEU A 253 4.60 -18.09 -7.88
N SER A 254 5.23 -18.42 -6.76
CA SER A 254 5.30 -17.57 -5.58
C SER A 254 6.62 -16.82 -5.52
N LEU A 255 6.56 -15.54 -5.17
CA LEU A 255 7.71 -14.66 -5.01
C LEU A 255 7.60 -13.94 -3.66
N SER A 256 8.57 -14.19 -2.78
CA SER A 256 8.71 -13.49 -1.50
C SER A 256 9.74 -12.37 -1.60
N LEU A 257 9.76 -11.46 -0.65
CA LEU A 257 10.83 -10.49 -0.47
C LEU A 257 11.03 -10.32 1.02
N ASP A 258 12.27 -10.41 1.49
CA ASP A 258 12.58 -10.20 2.89
C ASP A 258 13.95 -9.55 3.08
N THR A 259 14.20 -8.95 4.24
CA THR A 259 15.55 -8.51 4.63
C THR A 259 15.75 -8.67 6.12
N GLN A 260 16.99 -8.84 6.58
CA GLN A 260 17.30 -8.90 8.01
C GLN A 260 17.08 -7.55 8.72
N LYS A 261 17.26 -6.42 8.01
CA LYS A 261 17.10 -5.07 8.57
C LYS A 261 15.66 -4.59 8.41
N LYS A 262 14.75 -5.06 9.28
CA LYS A 262 13.32 -4.72 9.18
C LYS A 262 13.01 -3.23 9.34
N ASP A 263 13.87 -2.50 10.03
CA ASP A 263 13.76 -1.06 10.30
C ASP A 263 14.27 -0.19 9.14
N SER A 264 14.72 -0.80 8.04
CA SER A 264 15.24 -0.06 6.90
C SER A 264 14.16 0.62 6.08
N THR A 265 14.52 1.75 5.47
CA THR A 265 13.74 2.35 4.39
C THR A 265 13.53 1.34 3.28
N PHE A 266 12.30 1.24 2.77
CA PHE A 266 11.97 0.33 1.68
C PHE A 266 11.84 1.09 0.35
N TRP A 267 12.76 0.82 -0.58
CA TRP A 267 12.95 1.66 -1.76
C TRP A 267 12.96 0.90 -3.08
N ALA A 268 14.08 0.23 -3.41
CA ALA A 268 14.35 -0.37 -4.72
C ALA A 268 13.26 -1.34 -5.19
N PHE A 269 12.86 -2.25 -4.32
CA PHE A 269 12.05 -3.41 -4.69
C PHE A 269 10.57 -3.25 -4.36
N ARG A 270 10.06 -2.00 -4.40
CA ARG A 270 8.63 -1.73 -4.20
C ARG A 270 7.76 -2.34 -5.29
N GLU A 271 8.29 -2.53 -6.50
CA GLU A 271 7.60 -3.16 -7.63
C GLU A 271 8.00 -4.64 -7.81
N TRP A 272 8.52 -5.30 -6.77
CA TRP A 272 8.81 -6.72 -6.82
C TRP A 272 7.57 -7.57 -6.46
N PRO A 273 7.23 -8.66 -7.16
CA PRO A 273 7.81 -9.10 -8.43
C PRO A 273 7.39 -8.23 -9.61
N PRO A 274 8.16 -8.26 -10.73
CA PRO A 274 7.79 -7.53 -11.93
C PRO A 274 6.45 -8.03 -12.51
N ALA A 275 5.71 -7.14 -13.16
CA ALA A 275 4.53 -7.46 -13.94
C ALA A 275 4.86 -8.53 -15.01
N LEU A 276 3.88 -9.38 -15.30
CA LEU A 276 3.98 -10.39 -16.34
C LEU A 276 3.19 -9.96 -17.58
N GLU A 277 3.87 -9.95 -18.71
CA GLU A 277 3.38 -9.54 -20.01
C GLU A 277 3.26 -10.74 -20.96
N SER A 278 2.31 -10.71 -21.88
CA SER A 278 2.14 -11.75 -22.91
C SER A 278 1.43 -11.19 -24.15
N ASN A 279 1.47 -11.91 -25.26
CA ASN A 279 0.78 -11.52 -26.48
C ASN A 279 -0.70 -11.96 -26.46
N LEU A 280 -1.53 -11.23 -25.72
CA LEU A 280 -2.99 -11.39 -25.75
C LEU A 280 -3.55 -10.74 -27.02
N LYS A 281 -4.53 -11.39 -27.66
CA LYS A 281 -5.24 -10.82 -28.82
C LYS A 281 -6.31 -9.85 -28.35
N GLU A 282 -7.13 -10.28 -27.39
CA GLU A 282 -8.16 -9.46 -26.74
C GLU A 282 -8.03 -9.63 -25.22
N GLY A 283 -7.13 -8.84 -24.62
CA GLY A 283 -6.88 -8.85 -23.19
C GLY A 283 -8.05 -8.25 -22.39
N LYS A 284 -8.34 -8.85 -21.24
CA LYS A 284 -9.38 -8.42 -20.29
C LYS A 284 -8.85 -8.46 -18.88
N ILE A 285 -9.13 -7.41 -18.11
CA ILE A 285 -8.72 -7.29 -16.71
C ILE A 285 -9.94 -7.42 -15.81
N PHE A 286 -9.78 -8.15 -14.70
CA PHE A 286 -10.83 -8.31 -13.68
C PHE A 286 -10.28 -8.15 -12.27
N PHE A 287 -10.97 -7.37 -11.45
CA PHE A 287 -10.70 -7.20 -10.03
C PHE A 287 -11.98 -6.78 -9.31
N CYS A 288 -11.92 -6.65 -7.98
CA CYS A 288 -13.08 -6.24 -7.20
C CYS A 288 -12.92 -4.85 -6.61
N ASP A 289 -13.54 -3.87 -7.26
CA ASP A 289 -13.62 -2.48 -6.80
C ASP A 289 -14.83 -2.30 -5.88
N ARG A 290 -14.61 -1.95 -4.61
CA ARG A 290 -15.66 -1.67 -3.61
C ARG A 290 -16.83 -2.67 -3.61
N SER A 291 -16.55 -3.95 -3.42
CA SER A 291 -17.56 -5.02 -3.37
C SER A 291 -18.38 -5.21 -4.63
N SER A 292 -17.94 -4.59 -5.73
CA SER A 292 -18.35 -4.88 -7.09
C SER A 292 -17.26 -5.69 -7.81
N GLY A 293 -17.61 -6.33 -8.91
CA GLY A 293 -16.63 -6.88 -9.85
C GLY A 293 -16.49 -5.94 -11.02
N THR A 294 -15.26 -5.55 -11.35
CA THR A 294 -14.90 -4.75 -12.51
C THR A 294 -14.34 -5.68 -13.57
N TYR A 295 -14.83 -5.56 -14.81
CA TYR A 295 -14.36 -6.32 -15.96
C TYR A 295 -14.16 -5.33 -17.10
N ILE A 296 -12.91 -5.09 -17.46
CA ILE A 296 -12.52 -4.04 -18.41
C ILE A 296 -11.66 -4.60 -19.54
N ASP A 297 -11.60 -3.85 -20.63
CA ASP A 297 -10.62 -4.07 -21.68
C ASP A 297 -9.21 -3.79 -21.16
N GLN A 298 -8.21 -4.48 -21.71
CA GLN A 298 -6.81 -4.26 -21.32
C GLN A 298 -6.32 -2.85 -21.67
N ASP A 299 -6.95 -2.17 -22.63
CA ASP A 299 -6.65 -0.81 -23.07
C ASP A 299 -7.67 0.23 -22.56
N ASP A 300 -8.37 -0.07 -21.46
CA ASP A 300 -9.38 0.85 -20.91
C ASP A 300 -8.74 2.15 -20.36
N GLU A 301 -8.87 3.24 -21.13
CA GLU A 301 -8.31 4.56 -20.82
C GLU A 301 -8.77 5.12 -19.46
N ALA A 302 -9.93 4.70 -18.93
CA ALA A 302 -10.42 5.20 -17.65
C ALA A 302 -9.66 4.60 -16.46
N TYR A 303 -8.94 3.49 -16.70
CA TYR A 303 -8.17 2.77 -15.68
C TYR A 303 -6.66 2.80 -15.93
N GLY A 304 -6.21 3.10 -17.15
CA GLY A 304 -4.79 3.26 -17.44
C GLY A 304 -4.11 4.30 -16.54
N GLY A 305 -3.09 3.88 -15.79
CA GLY A 305 -2.34 4.72 -14.85
C GLY A 305 -2.93 4.82 -13.44
N GLU A 306 -4.10 4.23 -13.17
CA GLU A 306 -4.69 4.21 -11.83
C GLU A 306 -3.92 3.30 -10.87
N ASN A 307 -4.01 3.59 -9.56
CA ASN A 307 -3.44 2.75 -8.50
C ASN A 307 -4.56 2.21 -7.63
N LEU A 308 -4.74 0.89 -7.65
CA LEU A 308 -5.76 0.19 -6.88
C LEU A 308 -5.22 -0.15 -5.49
N LEU A 309 -5.64 0.58 -4.46
CA LEU A 309 -5.24 0.29 -3.08
C LEU A 309 -5.85 -1.04 -2.61
N VAL A 310 -5.03 -1.95 -2.05
CA VAL A 310 -5.54 -3.20 -1.47
C VAL A 310 -6.24 -2.90 -0.15
N TYR A 311 -7.47 -3.38 0.01
CA TYR A 311 -8.36 -3.05 1.12
C TYR A 311 -8.58 -1.54 1.30
N GLY A 312 -8.65 -0.81 0.18
CA GLY A 312 -8.93 0.62 0.14
C GLY A 312 -10.42 0.98 0.09
N ASN A 313 -10.71 2.28 0.19
CA ASN A 313 -12.06 2.83 0.09
C ASN A 313 -12.47 3.27 -1.32
N THR A 314 -11.56 3.93 -2.06
CA THR A 314 -11.83 4.47 -3.41
C THR A 314 -10.69 4.07 -4.33
N THR A 315 -11.00 3.66 -5.55
CA THR A 315 -10.02 3.12 -6.51
C THR A 315 -9.21 2.00 -5.85
N CYS A 316 -9.86 0.87 -5.60
CA CYS A 316 -9.33 -0.14 -4.71
C CYS A 316 -9.55 -1.57 -5.20
N MET A 317 -8.92 -2.50 -4.50
CA MET A 317 -9.27 -3.92 -4.54
C MET A 317 -9.70 -4.38 -3.16
N ASP A 318 -10.96 -4.80 -2.99
CA ASP A 318 -11.46 -5.31 -1.71
C ASP A 318 -11.14 -6.81 -1.48
N MET A 319 -10.77 -7.51 -2.54
CA MET A 319 -10.05 -8.77 -2.50
C MET A 319 -8.63 -8.55 -3.01
N PRO A 320 -7.61 -9.17 -2.40
CA PRO A 320 -6.20 -8.88 -2.69
C PRO A 320 -5.72 -9.60 -3.96
N TRP A 321 -6.47 -9.54 -5.06
CA TRP A 321 -6.09 -10.14 -6.33
C TRP A 321 -6.68 -9.40 -7.53
N ILE A 322 -5.98 -9.51 -8.66
CA ILE A 322 -6.38 -9.02 -9.97
C ILE A 322 -6.05 -10.07 -11.03
N GLY A 323 -6.90 -10.22 -12.04
CA GLY A 323 -6.73 -11.15 -13.15
C GLY A 323 -6.55 -10.42 -14.47
N LEU A 324 -5.71 -10.99 -15.34
CA LEU A 324 -5.54 -10.62 -16.75
C LEU A 324 -5.74 -11.89 -17.60
N MET A 325 -6.61 -11.84 -18.60
CA MET A 325 -6.96 -13.01 -19.42
C MET A 325 -7.20 -12.66 -20.89
N GLU A 326 -7.03 -13.65 -21.75
CA GLU A 326 -7.52 -13.65 -23.13
C GLU A 326 -9.05 -13.88 -23.13
N SER A 327 -9.79 -12.99 -23.80
CA SER A 327 -11.25 -13.01 -23.86
C SER A 327 -11.81 -14.30 -24.44
N GLU A 328 -11.24 -14.78 -25.56
CA GLU A 328 -11.76 -15.92 -26.32
C GLU A 328 -11.55 -17.26 -25.57
N THR A 329 -10.36 -17.48 -25.02
CA THR A 329 -9.98 -18.77 -24.41
C THR A 329 -10.24 -18.81 -22.91
N GLY A 330 -10.27 -17.66 -22.24
CA GLY A 330 -10.25 -17.56 -20.80
C GLY A 330 -8.93 -18.02 -20.16
N GLU A 331 -7.87 -18.15 -20.96
CA GLU A 331 -6.51 -18.37 -20.50
C GLU A 331 -5.97 -17.07 -19.89
N GLY A 332 -5.24 -17.13 -18.78
CA GLY A 332 -4.76 -15.92 -18.14
C GLY A 332 -3.90 -16.15 -16.90
N VAL A 333 -3.59 -15.05 -16.23
CA VAL A 333 -2.82 -15.01 -14.99
C VAL A 333 -3.57 -14.18 -13.96
N MET A 334 -3.57 -14.64 -12.70
CA MET A 334 -3.97 -13.88 -11.53
C MET A 334 -2.72 -13.44 -10.77
N LEU A 335 -2.62 -12.15 -10.45
CA LEU A 335 -1.72 -11.64 -9.42
C LEU A 335 -2.46 -11.66 -8.07
N LEU A 336 -1.97 -12.47 -7.14
CA LEU A 336 -2.46 -12.56 -5.76
C LEU A 336 -1.49 -11.88 -4.80
N VAL A 337 -1.98 -10.91 -4.04
CA VAL A 337 -1.24 -10.19 -3.00
C VAL A 337 -1.40 -10.94 -1.67
N GLU A 338 -0.47 -11.82 -1.33
CA GLU A 338 -0.53 -12.64 -0.11
C GLU A 338 -0.22 -11.83 1.17
N SER A 339 0.47 -10.70 1.05
CA SER A 339 0.80 -9.78 2.15
C SER A 339 0.09 -8.40 2.02
N PRO A 340 -1.24 -8.33 2.06
CA PRO A 340 -2.02 -7.22 1.50
C PRO A 340 -2.01 -5.90 2.26
N ALA A 341 -1.57 -5.86 3.51
CA ALA A 341 -1.78 -4.69 4.37
C ALA A 341 -1.04 -3.42 3.89
N ASP A 342 0.08 -3.57 3.21
CA ASP A 342 0.91 -2.48 2.70
C ASP A 342 1.14 -2.65 1.19
N ALA A 343 0.06 -2.76 0.43
CA ALA A 343 0.12 -2.99 -1.02
C ALA A 343 -0.93 -2.16 -1.78
N GLU A 344 -0.58 -1.81 -3.01
CA GLU A 344 -1.48 -1.37 -4.07
C GLU A 344 -1.09 -2.08 -5.36
N VAL A 345 -1.95 -2.04 -6.37
CA VAL A 345 -1.65 -2.52 -7.71
C VAL A 345 -1.82 -1.37 -8.69
N ALA A 346 -0.71 -0.99 -9.33
CA ALA A 346 -0.70 -0.04 -10.42
C ALA A 346 -1.20 -0.70 -11.70
N LEU A 347 -2.07 0.01 -12.42
CA LEU A 347 -2.51 -0.34 -13.76
C LEU A 347 -1.60 0.35 -14.77
N SER A 348 -0.32 -0.04 -14.77
CA SER A 348 0.73 0.56 -15.60
C SER A 348 0.46 0.30 -17.08
N THR A 349 0.60 1.33 -17.93
CA THR A 349 0.43 1.21 -19.37
C THR A 349 1.78 1.09 -20.08
N ASP A 350 1.84 0.22 -21.10
CA ASP A 350 2.99 0.14 -21.99
C ASP A 350 2.90 1.17 -23.14
N SER A 351 3.86 1.10 -24.07
CA SER A 351 3.91 2.01 -25.23
C SER A 351 2.80 1.78 -26.27
N ASN A 352 2.05 0.67 -26.17
CA ASN A 352 0.87 0.38 -26.95
C ASN A 352 -0.43 0.67 -26.17
N GLU A 353 -0.33 1.36 -25.03
CA GLU A 353 -1.46 1.71 -24.16
C GLU A 353 -2.13 0.48 -23.51
N LEU A 354 -1.48 -0.69 -23.52
CA LEU A 354 -1.97 -1.87 -22.82
C LEU A 354 -1.64 -1.81 -21.34
N ILE A 355 -2.62 -2.12 -20.50
CA ILE A 355 -2.49 -2.17 -19.05
C ILE A 355 -1.88 -3.51 -18.60
N TRP A 356 -0.87 -3.41 -17.73
CA TRP A 356 -0.18 -4.52 -17.08
C TRP A 356 -0.23 -4.33 -15.56
N PRO A 357 -1.01 -5.15 -14.81
CA PRO A 357 -1.10 -5.02 -13.37
C PRO A 357 0.25 -5.25 -12.68
N GLN A 358 0.79 -4.19 -12.07
CA GLN A 358 2.07 -4.17 -11.36
C GLN A 358 1.80 -3.97 -9.86
N ILE A 359 2.24 -4.90 -9.03
CA ILE A 359 2.19 -4.70 -7.59
C ILE A 359 3.11 -3.54 -7.16
N ARG A 360 2.66 -2.73 -6.22
CA ARG A 360 3.45 -1.70 -5.55
C ARG A 360 3.33 -1.86 -4.05
N TRP A 361 4.42 -2.23 -3.40
CA TRP A 361 4.49 -2.28 -1.96
C TRP A 361 4.67 -0.90 -1.36
N LYS A 362 3.98 -0.69 -0.25
CA LYS A 362 4.14 0.48 0.61
C LYS A 362 5.10 0.13 1.77
N PRO A 363 5.90 1.08 2.24
CA PRO A 363 6.55 0.92 3.53
C PRO A 363 5.49 0.86 4.63
N SER A 364 5.84 0.15 5.71
CA SER A 364 5.06 0.08 6.95
C SER A 364 5.80 0.89 8.01
N MET A 365 5.19 1.94 8.53
CA MET A 365 5.82 2.85 9.50
C MET A 365 7.16 3.38 8.98
N ASP A 366 7.19 3.81 7.71
CA ASP A 366 8.37 4.26 6.94
C ASP A 366 9.51 3.23 6.80
N SER A 367 9.24 1.95 7.11
CA SER A 367 10.22 0.88 7.04
C SER A 367 9.73 -0.33 6.25
N PHE A 368 10.61 -1.28 5.95
CA PHE A 368 10.23 -2.56 5.36
C PHE A 368 9.30 -3.36 6.29
N ARG A 369 9.62 -3.35 7.59
CA ARG A 369 8.91 -3.93 8.74
C ARG A 369 8.71 -5.44 8.74
N TYR A 370 8.28 -6.04 7.64
CA TYR A 370 7.97 -7.46 7.52
C TYR A 370 8.05 -7.95 6.07
N ALA A 371 8.29 -9.25 5.90
CA ALA A 371 8.40 -9.89 4.59
C ALA A 371 7.17 -9.62 3.70
N ARG A 372 7.38 -9.44 2.40
CA ARG A 372 6.32 -9.31 1.40
C ARG A 372 6.20 -10.61 0.62
N LYS A 373 4.99 -10.94 0.19
CA LYS A 373 4.72 -12.14 -0.62
C LYS A 373 3.58 -11.88 -1.60
N ALA A 374 3.80 -12.25 -2.84
CA ALA A 374 2.80 -12.28 -3.90
C ALA A 374 2.98 -13.54 -4.74
N SER A 375 1.94 -13.94 -5.47
CA SER A 375 2.01 -15.07 -6.39
C SER A 375 1.29 -14.77 -7.70
N TYR A 376 1.85 -15.29 -8.79
CA TYR A 376 1.18 -15.41 -10.07
C TYR A 376 0.56 -16.79 -10.19
N ARG A 377 -0.74 -16.85 -10.49
CA ARG A 377 -1.49 -18.11 -10.64
C ARG A 377 -2.01 -18.20 -12.06
N PHE A 378 -1.69 -19.28 -12.75
CA PHE A 378 -1.88 -19.44 -14.18
C PHE A 378 -3.08 -20.33 -14.48
N PHE A 379 -3.85 -19.95 -15.49
CA PHE A 379 -5.09 -20.63 -15.89
C PHE A 379 -5.05 -20.88 -17.39
N ASP A 380 -5.25 -22.13 -17.79
CA ASP A 380 -5.32 -22.54 -19.19
C ASP A 380 -6.67 -22.18 -19.84
N LYS A 381 -7.73 -22.07 -19.02
CA LYS A 381 -9.10 -21.73 -19.43
C LYS A 381 -9.98 -21.31 -18.25
N GLY A 382 -11.20 -20.88 -18.56
CA GLY A 382 -12.27 -20.63 -17.58
C GLY A 382 -12.34 -19.19 -17.07
N GLY A 383 -11.36 -18.35 -17.44
CA GLY A 383 -11.36 -16.90 -17.23
C GLY A 383 -11.53 -16.49 -15.78
N TYR A 384 -12.10 -15.30 -15.57
CA TYR A 384 -12.30 -14.72 -14.23
C TYR A 384 -13.11 -15.61 -13.27
N VAL A 385 -13.97 -16.51 -13.78
CA VAL A 385 -14.74 -17.44 -12.93
C VAL A 385 -13.84 -18.51 -12.33
N ALA A 386 -12.87 -19.02 -13.09
CA ALA A 386 -11.86 -19.96 -12.57
C ALA A 386 -10.99 -19.27 -11.53
N MET A 387 -10.52 -18.05 -11.81
CA MET A 387 -9.77 -17.21 -10.89
C MET A 387 -10.54 -16.93 -9.58
N ALA A 388 -11.79 -16.49 -9.65
CA ALA A 388 -12.60 -16.24 -8.47
C ALA A 388 -12.85 -17.49 -7.61
N LYS A 389 -12.97 -18.67 -8.25
CA LYS A 389 -13.09 -19.95 -7.53
C LYS A 389 -11.79 -20.36 -6.86
N ASP A 390 -10.66 -20.14 -7.52
CA ASP A 390 -9.35 -20.40 -6.95
C ASP A 390 -9.10 -19.52 -5.71
N TYR A 391 -9.33 -18.20 -5.81
CA TYR A 391 -9.26 -17.32 -4.64
C TYR A 391 -10.24 -17.72 -3.54
N ARG A 392 -11.44 -18.22 -3.88
CA ARG A 392 -12.38 -18.75 -2.88
C ARG A 392 -11.82 -19.95 -2.13
N GLU A 393 -11.10 -20.84 -2.80
CA GLU A 393 -10.43 -21.98 -2.15
C GLU A 393 -9.32 -21.48 -1.21
N ILE A 394 -8.52 -20.51 -1.64
CA ILE A 394 -7.49 -19.84 -0.82
C ILE A 394 -8.14 -19.18 0.42
N ALA A 395 -9.20 -18.41 0.23
CA ALA A 395 -9.93 -17.76 1.31
C ALA A 395 -10.51 -18.78 2.32
N ARG A 396 -10.94 -19.96 1.86
CA ARG A 396 -11.38 -21.03 2.76
C ARG A 396 -10.20 -21.62 3.54
N ASN A 397 -9.10 -21.92 2.88
CA ASN A 397 -7.91 -22.49 3.51
C ASN A 397 -7.31 -21.53 4.57
N ASN A 398 -7.41 -20.23 4.31
CA ASN A 398 -6.98 -19.16 5.22
C ASN A 398 -8.03 -18.80 6.29
N GLY A 399 -9.15 -19.54 6.39
CA GLY A 399 -10.17 -19.33 7.41
C GLY A 399 -11.02 -18.06 7.23
N LEU A 400 -10.94 -17.40 6.08
CA LEU A 400 -11.70 -16.17 5.76
C LEU A 400 -13.14 -16.46 5.32
N LEU A 401 -13.39 -17.64 4.74
CA LEU A 401 -14.71 -18.01 4.24
C LEU A 401 -15.61 -18.58 5.34
N VAL A 402 -16.45 -17.72 5.93
CA VAL A 402 -17.56 -18.12 6.82
C VAL A 402 -18.90 -17.87 6.13
N THR A 403 -19.60 -18.93 5.78
CA THR A 403 -20.87 -18.86 5.02
C THR A 403 -22.02 -18.30 5.85
N LEU A 404 -23.05 -17.76 5.17
CA LEU A 404 -24.29 -17.35 5.84
C LEU A 404 -24.99 -18.53 6.54
N GLN A 405 -24.85 -19.76 6.03
CA GLN A 405 -25.41 -20.95 6.66
C GLN A 405 -24.69 -21.28 7.97
N GLU A 406 -23.36 -21.15 8.02
CA GLU A 406 -22.59 -21.32 9.27
C GLU A 406 -22.93 -20.24 10.29
N LYS A 407 -23.00 -18.97 9.86
CA LYS A 407 -23.45 -17.86 10.72
C LYS A 407 -24.86 -18.10 11.27
N ALA A 408 -25.75 -18.72 10.49
CA ALA A 408 -27.11 -19.01 10.91
C ALA A 408 -27.22 -20.09 12.01
N LYS A 409 -26.20 -20.94 12.19
CA LYS A 409 -26.18 -21.97 13.25
C LYS A 409 -26.22 -21.37 14.65
N SER A 410 -25.48 -20.29 14.88
CA SER A 410 -25.49 -19.54 16.14
C SER A 410 -26.48 -18.37 16.14
N ARG A 411 -26.78 -17.79 14.97
CA ARG A 411 -27.74 -16.69 14.80
C ARG A 411 -28.82 -16.99 13.74
N PRO A 412 -29.92 -17.68 14.09
CA PRO A 412 -31.00 -18.00 13.16
C PRO A 412 -31.63 -16.77 12.47
N LEU A 413 -31.53 -15.58 13.10
CA LEU A 413 -32.00 -14.31 12.53
C LEU A 413 -31.33 -13.95 11.19
N VAL A 414 -30.15 -14.50 10.89
CA VAL A 414 -29.49 -14.35 9.58
C VAL A 414 -30.43 -14.76 8.44
N HIS A 415 -31.32 -15.74 8.65
CA HIS A 415 -32.30 -16.14 7.64
C HIS A 415 -33.32 -15.04 7.26
N ARG A 416 -33.47 -14.00 8.10
CA ARG A 416 -34.34 -12.86 7.80
C ARG A 416 -33.74 -11.93 6.74
N LEU A 417 -32.42 -11.93 6.54
CA LEU A 417 -31.76 -11.13 5.50
C LEU A 417 -32.19 -11.53 4.08
N LYS A 418 -32.55 -12.80 3.87
CA LYS A 418 -32.98 -13.30 2.56
C LYS A 418 -34.26 -12.58 2.11
N GLY A 419 -34.14 -11.76 1.07
CA GLY A 419 -35.24 -11.00 0.48
C GLY A 419 -35.66 -9.77 1.30
N ALA A 420 -34.85 -9.32 2.27
CA ALA A 420 -35.13 -8.13 3.06
C ALA A 420 -34.46 -6.90 2.43
N PRO A 421 -35.21 -5.96 1.84
CA PRO A 421 -34.62 -4.73 1.34
C PRO A 421 -34.19 -3.83 2.50
N PRO A 422 -33.06 -3.10 2.38
CA PRO A 422 -32.70 -2.04 3.31
C PRO A 422 -33.62 -0.83 3.10
N VAL A 423 -34.18 -0.32 4.19
CA VAL A 423 -35.07 0.85 4.22
C VAL A 423 -34.47 1.87 5.17
N TRP A 424 -34.25 3.08 4.66
CA TRP A 424 -33.76 4.25 5.39
C TRP A 424 -34.80 5.36 5.31
N GLY A 425 -34.98 6.12 6.39
CA GLY A 425 -35.82 7.32 6.39
C GLY A 425 -36.33 7.71 7.78
N ASP A 426 -36.90 8.91 7.85
CA ASP A 426 -37.37 9.53 9.09
C ASP A 426 -38.89 9.32 9.35
N THR A 427 -39.56 8.50 8.54
CA THR A 427 -40.98 8.15 8.76
C THR A 427 -41.14 7.22 9.96
N ASP A 428 -42.32 7.26 10.60
CA ASP A 428 -42.62 6.36 11.72
C ASP A 428 -42.53 4.89 11.31
N GLY A 429 -41.53 4.19 11.84
CA GLY A 429 -41.20 2.82 11.43
C GLY A 429 -42.36 1.84 11.65
N TRP A 430 -43.18 2.07 12.67
CA TRP A 430 -44.37 1.26 12.94
C TRP A 430 -45.44 1.43 11.86
N GLU A 431 -45.81 2.67 11.55
CA GLU A 431 -46.76 2.99 10.49
C GLU A 431 -46.27 2.45 9.13
N PHE A 432 -44.98 2.65 8.82
CA PHE A 432 -44.37 2.10 7.62
C PHE A 432 -44.55 0.58 7.54
N VAL A 433 -44.19 -0.16 8.60
CA VAL A 433 -44.30 -1.63 8.62
C VAL A 433 -45.75 -2.06 8.45
N GLN A 434 -46.72 -1.40 9.10
CA GLN A 434 -48.14 -1.73 8.94
C GLN A 434 -48.59 -1.59 7.49
N GLN A 435 -48.24 -0.49 6.82
CA GLN A 435 -48.57 -0.29 5.41
C GLN A 435 -47.82 -1.26 4.49
N ALA A 436 -46.52 -1.46 4.71
CA ALA A 436 -45.71 -2.39 3.94
C ALA A 436 -46.28 -3.81 3.99
N ARG A 437 -46.84 -4.23 5.15
CA ARG A 437 -47.51 -5.52 5.30
C ARG A 437 -48.77 -5.65 4.45
N THR A 438 -49.59 -4.60 4.32
CA THR A 438 -50.79 -4.65 3.46
C THR A 438 -50.43 -4.76 1.99
N LEU A 439 -49.25 -4.28 1.62
CA LEU A 439 -48.66 -4.38 0.28
C LEU A 439 -47.89 -5.70 0.04
N GLY A 440 -47.85 -6.61 1.02
CA GLY A 440 -47.24 -7.94 0.89
C GLY A 440 -45.77 -8.03 1.32
N MET A 441 -45.20 -6.96 1.88
CA MET A 441 -43.83 -7.00 2.40
C MET A 441 -43.78 -7.85 3.67
N SER A 442 -43.06 -8.96 3.60
CA SER A 442 -42.97 -9.91 4.71
C SER A 442 -41.71 -9.74 5.58
N ARG A 443 -40.69 -9.04 5.05
CA ARG A 443 -39.37 -8.83 5.66
C ARG A 443 -38.77 -7.52 5.15
N GLY A 444 -37.86 -6.94 5.92
CA GLY A 444 -37.08 -5.74 5.57
C GLY A 444 -36.05 -5.45 6.64
N ILE A 445 -35.05 -4.63 6.30
CA ILE A 445 -34.09 -4.09 7.26
C ILE A 445 -34.47 -2.63 7.46
N LEU A 446 -35.06 -2.29 8.60
CA LEU A 446 -35.33 -0.91 8.99
C LEU A 446 -34.06 -0.34 9.62
N SER A 447 -33.31 0.38 8.80
CA SER A 447 -32.08 1.05 9.18
C SER A 447 -32.38 2.33 9.93
N ASN A 448 -31.61 2.55 10.99
CA ASN A 448 -31.70 3.73 11.84
C ASN A 448 -33.10 3.99 12.44
N VAL A 449 -33.81 2.91 12.79
CA VAL A 449 -35.24 2.96 13.16
C VAL A 449 -35.55 3.93 14.30
N HIS A 450 -34.60 4.15 15.21
CA HIS A 450 -34.77 5.02 16.37
C HIS A 450 -34.89 6.51 16.05
N HIS A 451 -34.52 6.95 14.84
CA HIS A 451 -34.70 8.33 14.40
C HIS A 451 -36.14 8.64 13.99
N GLY A 452 -36.81 7.69 13.31
CA GLY A 452 -38.16 7.89 12.80
C GLY A 452 -39.28 7.40 13.73
N LEU A 453 -39.00 6.42 14.60
CA LEU A 453 -40.04 5.74 15.39
C LEU A 453 -40.59 6.60 16.54
N LYS A 454 -41.90 6.83 16.54
CA LYS A 454 -42.59 7.66 17.55
C LYS A 454 -42.80 6.96 18.88
N ASP A 455 -43.08 5.65 18.84
CA ASP A 455 -43.29 4.80 20.01
C ASP A 455 -42.23 3.71 20.04
N LYS A 456 -41.23 3.93 20.89
CA LYS A 456 -40.10 3.02 21.07
C LYS A 456 -40.51 1.60 21.44
N SER A 457 -41.63 1.41 22.14
CA SER A 457 -42.09 0.06 22.54
C SER A 457 -42.45 -0.82 21.33
N ARG A 458 -42.65 -0.22 20.15
CA ARG A 458 -42.98 -0.92 18.90
C ARG A 458 -41.81 -1.62 18.23
N VAL A 459 -40.56 -1.41 18.65
CA VAL A 459 -39.41 -2.10 18.04
C VAL A 459 -39.58 -3.63 18.15
N GLU A 460 -40.02 -4.12 19.30
CA GLU A 460 -40.25 -5.55 19.50
C GLU A 460 -41.43 -6.07 18.67
N ASP A 461 -42.48 -5.27 18.49
CA ASP A 461 -43.59 -5.61 17.58
C ASP A 461 -43.11 -5.72 16.13
N ILE A 462 -42.28 -4.77 15.67
CA ILE A 462 -41.67 -4.79 14.34
C ILE A 462 -40.80 -6.04 14.17
N ASN A 463 -39.99 -6.36 15.19
CA ASN A 463 -39.15 -7.55 15.22
C ASN A 463 -40.00 -8.84 15.19
N ALA A 464 -41.12 -8.87 15.90
CA ALA A 464 -42.06 -10.00 15.91
C ALA A 464 -42.72 -10.21 14.53
N LEU A 465 -42.91 -9.14 13.77
CA LEU A 465 -43.38 -9.19 12.37
C LEU A 465 -42.31 -9.71 11.39
N GLY A 466 -41.10 -10.03 11.84
CA GLY A 466 -40.06 -10.66 11.00
C GLY A 466 -39.16 -9.66 10.28
N PHE A 467 -39.27 -8.38 10.59
CA PHE A 467 -38.32 -7.36 10.15
C PHE A 467 -37.04 -7.40 10.99
N LEU A 468 -35.96 -6.88 10.41
CA LEU A 468 -34.73 -6.57 11.10
C LEU A 468 -34.75 -5.08 11.44
N THR A 469 -34.41 -4.72 12.68
CA THR A 469 -34.29 -3.34 13.14
C THR A 469 -32.87 -3.08 13.55
N CYS A 470 -32.30 -1.98 13.08
CA CYS A 470 -30.95 -1.56 13.44
C CYS A 470 -30.86 -0.05 13.72
N GLU A 471 -29.84 0.31 14.49
CA GLU A 471 -29.32 1.67 14.57
C GLU A 471 -28.18 1.88 13.58
N TYR A 472 -27.96 3.15 13.21
CA TYR A 472 -26.68 3.60 12.72
C TYR A 472 -25.64 3.51 13.84
N ASP A 473 -24.48 2.95 13.55
CA ASP A 473 -23.35 2.95 14.46
C ASP A 473 -22.03 3.23 13.74
N SER A 474 -21.07 3.81 14.45
CA SER A 474 -19.70 4.01 14.02
C SER A 474 -18.80 4.01 15.25
N PHE A 475 -17.75 3.20 15.22
CA PHE A 475 -16.70 3.20 16.23
C PHE A 475 -15.45 3.95 15.78
N SER A 476 -15.43 4.54 14.58
CA SER A 476 -14.29 5.32 14.10
C SER A 476 -14.42 6.80 14.43
N ASP A 477 -15.58 7.41 14.23
CA ASP A 477 -15.67 8.87 14.27
C ASP A 477 -16.05 9.33 15.68
N ILE A 478 -15.29 10.26 16.25
CA ILE A 478 -15.46 10.73 17.63
C ILE A 478 -15.43 12.26 17.75
N GLN A 479 -16.23 12.77 18.69
CA GLN A 479 -16.05 14.09 19.27
C GLN A 479 -15.43 13.96 20.66
N ASP A 480 -14.78 15.03 21.11
CA ASP A 480 -14.21 15.05 22.45
C ASP A 480 -15.29 14.92 23.55
N GLY A 481 -15.04 14.04 24.52
CA GLY A 481 -15.94 13.80 25.64
C GLY A 481 -15.81 12.41 26.27
N PRO A 482 -16.69 12.04 27.22
CA PRO A 482 -16.64 10.72 27.83
C PRO A 482 -16.87 9.61 26.80
N THR A 483 -16.11 8.52 26.91
CA THR A 483 -16.18 7.36 26.00
C THR A 483 -17.62 6.84 25.81
N GLY A 484 -18.09 6.88 24.57
CA GLY A 484 -19.43 6.43 24.19
C GLY A 484 -19.65 6.40 22.67
N PHE A 485 -20.92 6.38 22.26
CA PHE A 485 -21.29 6.47 20.85
C PHE A 485 -20.77 7.78 20.25
N GLN A 486 -19.86 7.67 19.28
CA GLN A 486 -19.16 8.77 18.63
C GLN A 486 -18.58 9.85 19.58
N LYS A 487 -18.17 9.44 20.79
CA LYS A 487 -17.48 10.30 21.76
C LYS A 487 -16.34 9.55 22.42
N ASP A 488 -15.23 10.21 22.66
CA ASP A 488 -14.10 9.70 23.43
C ASP A 488 -13.16 10.86 23.79
N ASP A 489 -12.20 10.60 24.67
CA ASP A 489 -11.10 11.55 24.91
C ASP A 489 -10.25 11.61 23.64
N VAL A 490 -10.32 12.72 22.91
CA VAL A 490 -9.67 12.85 21.60
C VAL A 490 -8.15 12.85 21.74
N GLU A 491 -7.62 13.46 22.78
CA GLU A 491 -6.18 13.51 23.03
C GLU A 491 -5.63 12.13 23.43
N GLU A 492 -6.42 11.31 24.12
CA GLU A 492 -6.00 9.94 24.49
C GLU A 492 -6.18 8.92 23.37
N THR A 493 -7.21 9.06 22.52
CA THR A 493 -7.70 7.94 21.70
C THR A 493 -7.71 8.17 20.21
N ALA A 494 -7.64 9.41 19.74
CA ALA A 494 -7.57 9.66 18.31
C ALA A 494 -6.23 9.16 17.77
N TYR A 495 -6.25 8.54 16.61
CA TYR A 495 -4.99 8.10 16.00
C TYR A 495 -4.24 9.31 15.42
N HIS A 496 -2.92 9.22 15.40
CA HIS A 496 -2.08 10.25 14.78
C HIS A 496 -1.61 9.76 13.42
N LEU A 497 -1.84 10.56 12.38
CA LEU A 497 -1.42 10.21 11.02
C LEU A 497 0.09 10.01 10.89
N ARG A 498 0.88 10.75 11.67
CA ARG A 498 2.36 10.82 11.60
C ARG A 498 2.94 11.20 12.96
N PRO A 499 4.24 10.94 13.21
CA PRO A 499 4.91 11.37 14.43
C PRO A 499 4.81 12.89 14.63
N GLY A 500 4.58 13.33 15.87
CA GLY A 500 4.52 14.75 16.22
C GLY A 500 3.27 15.50 15.71
N LEU A 501 2.46 14.89 14.84
CA LEU A 501 1.14 15.41 14.52
C LEU A 501 0.17 15.06 15.64
N GLY A 502 -0.79 15.94 15.89
CA GLY A 502 -1.89 15.68 16.82
C GLY A 502 -2.98 14.79 16.22
N PRO A 503 -4.14 14.71 16.89
CA PRO A 503 -5.31 13.94 16.50
C PRO A 503 -5.69 14.11 15.03
N LYS A 504 -5.95 12.99 14.33
CA LYS A 504 -6.46 13.04 12.97
C LYS A 504 -7.88 13.59 12.94
N ALA A 505 -8.02 14.82 12.43
CA ALA A 505 -9.32 15.41 12.13
C ALA A 505 -10.07 14.61 11.06
N GLY A 506 -11.35 14.34 11.33
CA GLY A 506 -12.32 13.73 10.43
C GLY A 506 -13.11 14.79 9.66
N TRP A 507 -14.43 14.62 9.61
CA TRP A 507 -15.35 15.53 8.93
C TRP A 507 -15.92 16.59 9.88
N THR A 508 -16.40 17.70 9.33
CA THR A 508 -17.04 18.78 10.08
C THR A 508 -18.51 18.89 9.66
N THR A 509 -19.42 18.99 10.63
CA THR A 509 -20.85 19.18 10.36
C THR A 509 -21.12 20.57 9.76
N GLN A 510 -22.30 20.78 9.17
CA GLN A 510 -22.68 22.11 8.66
C GLN A 510 -22.78 23.16 9.79
N GLU A 511 -23.06 22.72 11.01
CA GLU A 511 -23.11 23.53 12.23
C GLU A 511 -21.71 23.81 12.83
N GLY A 512 -20.65 23.28 12.22
CA GLY A 512 -19.26 23.54 12.60
C GLY A 512 -18.67 22.58 13.65
N PHE A 513 -19.33 21.47 13.96
CA PHE A 513 -18.75 20.47 14.87
C PHE A 513 -17.75 19.58 14.14
N SER A 514 -16.52 19.53 14.62
CA SER A 514 -15.47 18.68 14.06
C SER A 514 -15.42 17.31 14.74
N TYR A 515 -15.37 16.27 13.93
CA TYR A 515 -15.05 14.91 14.35
C TYR A 515 -13.56 14.63 14.19
N TYR A 516 -13.09 13.62 14.91
CA TYR A 516 -11.76 13.03 14.84
C TYR A 516 -11.89 11.53 14.61
N ASP A 517 -10.83 10.91 14.16
CA ASP A 517 -10.81 9.47 13.95
C ASP A 517 -10.19 8.77 15.17
N ARG A 518 -11.03 8.01 15.89
CA ARG A 518 -10.62 7.10 16.96
C ARG A 518 -9.67 6.04 16.40
N SER A 519 -8.57 5.83 17.11
CA SER A 519 -7.68 4.72 16.89
C SER A 519 -8.40 3.38 17.06
N SER A 520 -8.19 2.45 16.13
CA SER A 520 -8.84 1.14 16.14
C SER A 520 -8.50 0.33 17.40
N ALA A 521 -7.36 0.60 18.04
CA ALA A 521 -6.98 0.02 19.35
C ALA A 521 -8.02 0.28 20.45
N PHE A 522 -8.79 1.36 20.38
CA PHE A 522 -9.83 1.68 21.37
C PHE A 522 -11.25 1.32 20.93
N ALA A 523 -11.43 0.75 19.73
CA ALA A 523 -12.75 0.39 19.21
C ALA A 523 -13.51 -0.51 20.19
N VAL A 524 -12.94 -1.65 20.57
CA VAL A 524 -13.59 -2.62 21.49
C VAL A 524 -13.88 -2.00 22.86
N ARG A 525 -12.98 -1.14 23.37
CA ARG A 525 -13.21 -0.41 24.62
C ARG A 525 -14.46 0.44 24.52
N ALA A 526 -14.57 1.26 23.48
CA ALA A 526 -15.74 2.09 23.24
C ALA A 526 -17.00 1.26 23.05
N LEU A 527 -16.96 0.21 22.21
CA LEU A 527 -18.11 -0.66 21.99
C LEU A 527 -18.67 -1.25 23.30
N LYS A 528 -17.79 -1.66 24.22
CA LYS A 528 -18.20 -2.19 25.54
C LYS A 528 -18.93 -1.17 26.41
N THR A 529 -18.74 0.14 26.21
CA THR A 529 -19.38 1.16 27.06
C THR A 529 -20.83 1.43 26.65
N TYR A 530 -21.15 1.45 25.36
CA TYR A 530 -22.46 1.89 24.88
C TYR A 530 -23.31 0.78 24.22
N VAL A 531 -22.69 -0.22 23.59
CA VAL A 531 -23.43 -1.27 22.87
C VAL A 531 -24.41 -2.02 23.78
N PRO A 532 -24.01 -2.52 24.98
CA PRO A 532 -24.94 -3.27 25.83
C PRO A 532 -26.15 -2.44 26.27
N PHE A 533 -25.92 -1.16 26.61
CA PHE A 533 -26.98 -0.24 26.99
C PHE A 533 -27.95 -0.02 25.84
N ARG A 534 -27.45 0.28 24.62
CA ARG A 534 -28.29 0.52 23.43
C ARG A 534 -29.12 -0.70 23.05
N MET A 535 -28.51 -1.88 23.12
CA MET A 535 -29.20 -3.15 22.85
C MET A 535 -30.29 -3.43 23.89
N ASP A 536 -30.04 -3.14 25.17
CA ASP A 536 -31.05 -3.27 26.22
C ASP A 536 -32.17 -2.22 26.07
N GLU A 537 -31.81 -0.99 25.70
CA GLU A 537 -32.73 0.13 25.54
C GLU A 537 -33.72 -0.13 24.40
N TRP A 538 -33.23 -0.47 23.21
CA TRP A 538 -34.01 -0.48 21.97
C TRP A 538 -34.42 -1.86 21.51
N LYS A 539 -33.80 -2.92 22.03
CA LYS A 539 -34.08 -4.31 21.65
C LYS A 539 -33.91 -4.55 20.14
N PHE A 540 -32.94 -3.89 19.52
CA PHE A 540 -32.58 -4.15 18.12
C PHE A 540 -32.19 -5.62 17.90
N ASN A 541 -32.44 -6.13 16.70
CA ASN A 541 -32.08 -7.50 16.33
C ASN A 541 -31.06 -7.55 15.17
N ALA A 542 -30.61 -6.38 14.71
CA ALA A 542 -29.54 -6.15 13.76
C ALA A 542 -28.78 -4.85 14.11
N ARG A 543 -27.67 -4.60 13.43
CA ARG A 543 -26.90 -3.35 13.56
C ARG A 543 -26.30 -2.96 12.22
N PHE A 544 -26.28 -1.68 11.90
CA PHE A 544 -25.55 -1.14 10.76
C PHE A 544 -24.29 -0.45 11.30
N ILE A 545 -23.12 -0.82 10.79
CA ILE A 545 -21.84 -0.28 11.24
C ILE A 545 -21.23 0.44 10.05
N ASP A 546 -21.18 1.76 10.14
CA ASP A 546 -20.68 2.63 9.08
C ASP A 546 -19.16 2.81 9.17
N VAL A 547 -18.57 3.20 8.04
CA VAL A 547 -17.21 3.71 7.86
C VAL A 547 -16.07 2.72 8.15
N SER A 548 -16.11 1.97 9.24
CA SER A 548 -14.95 1.23 9.75
C SER A 548 -14.48 0.09 8.83
N MET A 549 -15.36 -0.44 7.98
CA MET A 549 -15.03 -1.42 6.92
C MET A 549 -14.83 -0.79 5.54
N ALA A 550 -15.21 0.48 5.38
CA ALA A 550 -15.06 1.19 4.12
C ALA A 550 -13.74 1.98 4.08
N LYS A 551 -13.24 2.48 5.21
CA LYS A 551 -11.95 3.19 5.30
C LYS A 551 -10.78 2.26 5.01
N GLU A 552 -9.80 2.74 4.25
CA GLU A 552 -8.52 2.06 4.08
C GLU A 552 -7.84 1.76 5.43
N LEU A 553 -6.96 0.76 5.44
CA LEU A 553 -6.09 0.48 6.58
C LEU A 553 -5.14 1.65 6.83
N HIS A 554 -4.95 2.00 8.11
CA HIS A 554 -4.09 3.10 8.51
C HIS A 554 -3.03 2.66 9.51
N GLU A 555 -2.02 3.51 9.63
CA GLU A 555 -1.01 3.47 10.68
C GLU A 555 -1.42 4.46 11.77
N ASP A 556 -1.03 4.16 13.01
CA ASP A 556 -1.19 5.07 14.13
C ASP A 556 0.18 5.41 14.71
N TYR A 557 0.53 6.69 14.73
CA TYR A 557 1.78 7.21 15.26
C TYR A 557 1.61 7.88 16.64
N HIS A 558 0.46 7.70 17.29
CA HIS A 558 0.27 8.23 18.63
C HIS A 558 1.27 7.56 19.60
N PRO A 559 2.02 8.32 20.41
CA PRO A 559 3.13 7.77 21.22
C PRO A 559 2.73 6.67 22.21
N ALA A 560 1.47 6.63 22.65
CA ALA A 560 0.97 5.67 23.63
C ALA A 560 0.40 4.39 23.02
N HIS A 561 0.05 4.38 21.72
CA HIS A 561 -0.61 3.26 21.06
C HIS A 561 -0.25 3.19 19.57
N THR A 562 1.06 3.23 19.29
CA THR A 562 1.59 3.18 17.93
C THR A 562 1.41 1.80 17.29
N PHE A 563 0.91 1.72 16.05
CA PHE A 563 0.77 0.46 15.32
C PHE A 563 0.75 0.60 13.79
N ASP A 564 0.97 -0.54 13.10
CA ASP A 564 0.97 -0.65 11.64
C ASP A 564 -0.41 -1.07 11.06
N ARG A 565 -0.54 -1.08 9.72
CA ARG A 565 -1.79 -1.45 9.02
C ARG A 565 -2.26 -2.87 9.29
N ARG A 566 -1.36 -3.81 9.62
CA ARG A 566 -1.74 -5.19 9.94
C ARG A 566 -2.43 -5.24 11.30
N GLN A 567 -1.87 -4.52 12.27
CA GLN A 567 -2.47 -4.43 13.60
C GLN A 567 -3.81 -3.67 13.56
N ASP A 568 -3.95 -2.64 12.71
CA ASP A 568 -5.25 -1.98 12.45
C ASP A 568 -6.30 -2.98 11.95
N LEU A 569 -5.94 -3.82 10.98
CA LEU A 569 -6.81 -4.89 10.47
C LEU A 569 -7.26 -5.86 11.59
N GLU A 570 -6.34 -6.23 12.49
CA GLU A 570 -6.65 -7.08 13.65
C GLU A 570 -7.62 -6.41 14.63
N TYR A 571 -7.37 -5.15 15.00
CA TYR A 571 -8.25 -4.41 15.91
C TYR A 571 -9.65 -4.21 15.35
N ARG A 572 -9.76 -3.89 14.06
CA ARG A 572 -11.07 -3.80 13.38
C ARG A 572 -11.78 -5.14 13.40
N ARG A 573 -11.08 -6.25 13.11
CA ARG A 573 -11.67 -7.60 13.19
C ARG A 573 -12.17 -7.91 14.60
N GLU A 574 -11.40 -7.59 15.64
CA GLU A 574 -11.81 -7.77 17.04
C GLU A 574 -13.10 -6.99 17.37
N ALA A 575 -13.21 -5.75 16.89
CA ALA A 575 -14.42 -4.94 17.04
C ALA A 575 -15.65 -5.59 16.38
N PHE A 576 -15.49 -6.21 15.20
CA PHE A 576 -16.58 -6.96 14.55
C PHE A 576 -16.91 -8.29 15.22
N GLU A 577 -15.93 -8.99 15.77
CA GLU A 577 -16.18 -10.20 16.58
C GLU A 577 -16.95 -9.86 17.85
N TYR A 578 -16.72 -8.70 18.48
CA TYR A 578 -17.50 -8.26 19.64
C TYR A 578 -19.00 -8.11 19.34
N TYR A 579 -19.37 -7.78 18.09
CA TYR A 579 -20.77 -7.70 17.66
C TYR A 579 -21.43 -9.04 17.32
N ARG A 580 -20.64 -10.11 17.19
CA ARG A 580 -21.16 -11.40 16.74
C ARG A 580 -21.80 -12.17 17.86
#